data_AF-A0A945VGP9-F1
#
_entry.id   AF-A0A945VGP9-F1
#
_cell.length_a   1.000
_cell.length_b   1.000
_cell.length_c   1.000
_cell.angle_alpha   90.00
_cell.angle_beta   90.00
_cell.angle_gamma   90.00
#
_symmetry.space_group_name_H-M   'P 1'
#
loop_
_entity.id
_entity.type
_entity.pdbx_description
1 polymer ?
#
loop_
_entity_poly.entity_id
_entity_poly.type
_entity_poly.pdbx_seq_one_letter_code
_entity_poly.pdbx_strand_id
1 'polypeptide(L)'
;MKRIHLLVIVTLTLFVASCTNKSLNEKEVKDFVNVHFAERVNGAEAVEPFINDFNDSIYVMFANYPPRYWDPKSIDSTSFVEDSAVSEVYSVDIYGNNASVFGKASMYLDGVEIDDFQFHAIISKMKDKLYWKRFYWVNSNSMADNYMYPSTSSGDDSEGYWKMRDAMLNMRINEGVRLSDSLVAADPNWASAHLGQLHAFIVNENEDGLNNTLKVIDSKLDGASTAEKLTISAYNPSLTKQERQNILSKALAYANDDMMLMFWYGFTISDSDTQIEFYNKALKRYPISGPINNIMGYAYMNNGDMDLAGKHFAIYLAFHSDEPNAYDSMGDYLAKLGDKDGAKNMYLMAAKMDSEFAKMSTAKAEAL
;
A
#
# COMPACT_ATOMS: atom_id res chain seq x y z
N MET A 1 -79.66 35.69 -43.87
CA MET A 1 -78.76 34.81 -43.10
C MET A 1 -77.34 35.31 -43.23
N LYS A 2 -76.76 35.85 -42.16
CA LYS A 2 -75.31 35.92 -41.90
C LYS A 2 -75.15 36.27 -40.41
N ARG A 3 -74.87 35.26 -39.57
CA ARG A 3 -74.47 35.45 -38.18
C ARG A 3 -72.97 35.76 -38.19
N ILE A 4 -72.58 36.92 -37.69
CA ILE A 4 -71.18 37.24 -37.41
C ILE A 4 -70.94 36.80 -35.96
N HIS A 5 -70.07 35.81 -35.76
CA HIS A 5 -69.60 35.41 -34.44
C HIS A 5 -68.36 36.25 -34.12
N LEU A 6 -68.45 37.04 -33.07
CA LEU A 6 -67.33 37.80 -32.51
C LEU A 6 -66.48 36.81 -31.70
N LEU A 7 -65.32 36.42 -32.24
CA LEU A 7 -64.37 35.58 -31.55
C LEU A 7 -63.52 36.47 -30.62
N VAL A 8 -63.79 36.41 -29.31
CA VAL A 8 -62.93 37.04 -28.30
C VAL A 8 -61.76 36.09 -28.05
N ILE A 9 -60.59 36.40 -28.59
CA ILE A 9 -59.34 35.69 -28.28
C ILE A 9 -58.82 36.25 -26.96
N VAL A 10 -58.99 35.49 -25.88
CA VAL A 10 -58.29 35.71 -24.61
C VAL A 10 -56.89 35.13 -24.76
N THR A 11 -55.90 35.98 -24.99
CA THR A 11 -54.49 35.59 -24.92
C THR A 11 -54.12 35.33 -23.46
N LEU A 12 -54.10 34.05 -23.08
CA LEU A 12 -53.57 33.61 -21.79
C LEU A 12 -52.03 33.67 -21.85
N THR A 13 -51.44 34.75 -21.34
CA THR A 13 -49.99 34.85 -21.15
C THR A 13 -49.58 33.93 -20.00
N LEU A 14 -49.19 32.70 -20.34
CA LEU A 14 -48.45 31.82 -19.43
C LEU A 14 -47.09 32.45 -19.15
N PHE A 15 -46.94 33.07 -17.98
CA PHE A 15 -45.64 33.34 -17.38
C PHE A 15 -45.02 31.99 -17.00
N VAL A 16 -44.25 31.40 -17.92
CA VAL A 16 -43.31 30.35 -17.56
C VAL A 16 -42.20 31.06 -16.80
N ALA A 17 -42.30 31.09 -15.48
CA ALA A 17 -41.16 31.36 -14.62
C ALA A 17 -40.14 30.25 -14.94
N SER A 18 -39.22 30.56 -15.86
CA SER A 18 -38.01 29.77 -16.04
C SER A 18 -37.28 29.85 -14.70
N CYS A 19 -37.46 28.85 -13.85
CA CYS A 19 -36.49 28.54 -12.83
C CYS A 19 -35.21 28.23 -13.58
N THR A 20 -34.40 29.26 -13.83
CA THR A 20 -33.01 29.10 -14.22
C THR A 20 -32.31 28.49 -13.02
N ASN A 21 -32.46 27.17 -12.83
CA ASN A 21 -31.45 26.41 -12.09
C ASN A 21 -30.15 26.78 -12.78
N LYS A 22 -29.28 27.53 -12.07
CA LYS A 22 -27.95 27.84 -12.60
C LYS A 22 -27.33 26.51 -12.98
N SER A 23 -27.16 26.31 -14.28
CA SER A 23 -26.52 25.12 -14.82
C SER A 23 -25.18 24.96 -14.12
N LEU A 24 -24.85 23.71 -13.77
CA LEU A 24 -23.55 23.36 -13.24
C LEU A 24 -22.46 24.00 -14.11
N ASN A 25 -21.46 24.62 -13.49
CA ASN A 25 -20.33 25.19 -14.22
C ASN A 25 -19.00 24.52 -13.80
N GLU A 26 -17.98 24.69 -14.65
CA GLU A 26 -16.70 24.01 -14.48
C GLU A 26 -15.98 24.38 -13.19
N LYS A 27 -16.12 25.65 -12.74
CA LYS A 27 -15.51 26.09 -11.48
C LYS A 27 -16.15 25.38 -10.29
N GLU A 28 -17.48 25.30 -10.24
CA GLU A 28 -18.18 24.54 -9.17
C GLU A 28 -17.71 23.09 -9.09
N VAL A 29 -17.48 22.45 -10.25
CA VAL A 29 -16.99 21.07 -10.33
C VAL A 29 -15.56 20.96 -9.83
N LYS A 30 -14.65 21.83 -10.30
CA LYS A 30 -13.24 21.83 -9.87
C LYS A 30 -13.10 22.14 -8.38
N ASP A 31 -13.84 23.12 -7.88
CA ASP A 31 -13.87 23.45 -6.46
C ASP A 31 -14.34 22.25 -5.64
N PHE A 32 -15.40 21.56 -6.06
CA PHE A 32 -15.90 20.35 -5.37
C PHE A 32 -14.86 19.22 -5.34
N VAL A 33 -14.18 18.95 -6.45
CA VAL A 33 -13.09 17.94 -6.48
C VAL A 33 -11.97 18.33 -5.53
N ASN A 34 -11.50 19.58 -5.60
CA ASN A 34 -10.39 20.04 -4.77
C ASN A 34 -10.72 20.01 -3.29
N VAL A 35 -11.93 20.45 -2.90
CA VAL A 35 -12.41 20.39 -1.51
C VAL A 35 -12.55 18.94 -1.04
N HIS A 36 -13.06 18.05 -1.90
CA HIS A 36 -13.22 16.64 -1.56
C HIS A 36 -11.90 15.97 -1.18
N PHE A 37 -10.81 16.27 -1.88
CA PHE A 37 -9.51 15.67 -1.53
C PHE A 37 -8.81 16.48 -0.44
N ALA A 38 -8.67 17.79 -0.59
CA ALA A 38 -7.85 18.60 0.31
C ALA A 38 -8.39 18.73 1.74
N GLU A 39 -9.70 18.59 1.95
CA GLU A 39 -10.34 18.80 3.26
C GLU A 39 -10.87 17.52 3.91
N ARG A 40 -10.73 16.36 3.26
CA ARG A 40 -11.25 15.06 3.76
C ARG A 40 -10.11 14.14 4.12
N VAL A 41 -9.28 14.66 5.00
CA VAL A 41 -8.05 14.06 5.53
C VAL A 41 -8.06 14.18 7.06
N ASN A 42 -7.08 13.62 7.76
CA ASN A 42 -6.96 13.65 9.22
C ASN A 42 -8.06 12.86 9.97
N GLY A 43 -8.24 11.59 9.62
CA GLY A 43 -8.99 10.64 10.43
C GLY A 43 -10.47 10.98 10.61
N ALA A 44 -10.92 11.07 11.86
CA ALA A 44 -12.35 11.17 12.19
C ALA A 44 -13.03 12.44 11.66
N GLU A 45 -12.30 13.55 11.54
CA GLU A 45 -12.84 14.83 11.05
C GLU A 45 -13.21 14.78 9.56
N ALA A 46 -12.56 13.89 8.79
CA ALA A 46 -12.84 13.67 7.38
C ALA A 46 -14.16 12.92 7.12
N VAL A 47 -14.56 12.04 8.05
CA VAL A 47 -15.57 10.99 7.80
C VAL A 47 -16.92 11.57 7.39
N GLU A 48 -17.52 12.41 8.23
CA GLU A 48 -18.86 12.94 7.97
C GLU A 48 -18.88 13.83 6.71
N PRO A 49 -17.96 14.80 6.55
CA PRO A 49 -17.88 15.57 5.33
C PRO A 49 -17.68 14.68 4.08
N PHE A 50 -16.80 13.69 4.11
CA PHE A 50 -16.54 12.79 2.98
C PHE A 50 -17.80 12.03 2.58
N ILE A 51 -18.47 11.38 3.55
CA ILE A 51 -19.74 10.68 3.33
C ILE A 51 -20.79 11.61 2.71
N ASN A 52 -20.82 12.86 3.14
CA ASN A 52 -21.74 13.87 2.64
C ASN A 52 -21.53 14.24 1.16
N ASP A 53 -20.38 13.96 0.56
CA ASP A 53 -20.13 14.18 -0.88
C ASP A 53 -20.75 13.08 -1.76
N PHE A 54 -21.30 12.03 -1.15
CA PHE A 54 -21.94 10.92 -1.83
C PHE A 54 -23.46 10.94 -1.65
N ASN A 55 -24.17 10.27 -2.57
CA ASN A 55 -25.57 9.92 -2.37
C ASN A 55 -25.70 8.41 -2.08
N ASP A 56 -26.86 7.98 -1.58
CA ASP A 56 -27.12 6.57 -1.24
C ASP A 56 -27.10 5.61 -2.46
N SER A 57 -26.89 6.12 -3.68
CA SER A 57 -26.91 5.36 -4.94
C SER A 57 -25.57 5.38 -5.69
N ILE A 58 -24.45 5.72 -5.04
CA ILE A 58 -23.16 5.76 -5.73
C ILE A 58 -22.75 4.37 -6.23
N TYR A 59 -22.26 4.36 -7.46
CA TYR A 59 -21.53 3.24 -8.03
C TYR A 59 -20.03 3.52 -8.06
N VAL A 60 -19.26 2.56 -7.57
CA VAL A 60 -17.80 2.63 -7.57
C VAL A 60 -17.22 1.47 -8.38
N MET A 61 -16.08 1.71 -9.02
CA MET A 61 -15.33 0.68 -9.73
C MET A 61 -13.83 0.94 -9.55
N PHE A 62 -13.14 -0.04 -8.99
CA PHE A 62 -11.68 -0.10 -9.04
C PHE A 62 -11.30 -0.88 -10.31
N ALA A 63 -10.28 -0.44 -11.05
CA ALA A 63 -9.91 -0.95 -12.37
C ALA A 63 -9.92 -2.49 -12.53
N ASN A 64 -9.54 -3.21 -11.48
CA ASN A 64 -9.40 -4.66 -11.48
C ASN A 64 -10.65 -5.41 -10.97
N TYR A 65 -11.75 -4.71 -10.67
CA TYR A 65 -12.95 -5.30 -10.06
C TYR A 65 -14.22 -4.88 -10.80
N PRO A 66 -15.26 -5.72 -10.81
CA PRO A 66 -16.55 -5.35 -11.38
C PRO A 66 -17.15 -4.16 -10.63
N PRO A 67 -17.90 -3.28 -11.31
CA PRO A 67 -18.59 -2.17 -10.68
C PRO A 67 -19.59 -2.68 -9.65
N ARG A 68 -19.66 -2.00 -8.51
CA ARG A 68 -20.55 -2.35 -7.40
C ARG A 68 -21.22 -1.11 -6.82
N TYR A 69 -22.38 -1.33 -6.23
CA TYR A 69 -22.91 -0.37 -5.26
C TYR A 69 -21.97 -0.32 -4.07
N TRP A 70 -21.82 0.87 -3.51
CA TRP A 70 -21.01 1.08 -2.33
C TRP A 70 -21.80 1.96 -1.36
N ASP A 71 -21.82 1.56 -0.09
CA ASP A 71 -22.45 2.30 0.99
C ASP A 71 -21.41 3.22 1.61
N PRO A 72 -21.48 4.55 1.40
CA PRO A 72 -20.51 5.48 1.98
C PRO A 72 -20.48 5.41 3.51
N LYS A 73 -21.57 4.97 4.16
CA LYS A 73 -21.66 4.85 5.63
C LYS A 73 -20.81 3.71 6.19
N SER A 74 -20.23 2.86 5.34
CA SER A 74 -19.27 1.84 5.78
C SER A 74 -17.89 2.42 6.08
N ILE A 75 -17.63 3.69 5.76
CA ILE A 75 -16.36 4.36 6.01
C ILE A 75 -16.28 4.83 7.46
N ASP A 76 -15.11 4.64 8.06
CA ASP A 76 -14.76 5.14 9.38
C ASP A 76 -13.44 5.91 9.36
N SER A 77 -13.00 6.40 10.52
CA SER A 77 -11.80 7.22 10.66
C SER A 77 -10.51 6.53 10.23
N THR A 78 -10.48 5.19 10.18
CA THR A 78 -9.28 4.43 9.78
C THR A 78 -9.02 4.51 8.28
N SER A 79 -10.01 4.98 7.50
CA SER A 79 -9.88 5.19 6.05
C SER A 79 -9.12 6.48 5.68
N PHE A 80 -8.80 7.33 6.65
CA PHE A 80 -8.17 8.65 6.43
C PHE A 80 -6.89 8.76 7.26
N VAL A 81 -5.83 8.11 6.81
CA VAL A 81 -4.52 8.11 7.49
C VAL A 81 -3.68 9.31 7.03
N GLU A 82 -3.89 9.76 5.80
CA GLU A 82 -3.27 10.94 5.21
C GLU A 82 -3.60 12.21 5.99
N ASP A 83 -2.62 13.12 6.04
CA ASP A 83 -2.76 14.45 6.63
C ASP A 83 -2.99 15.54 5.57
N SER A 84 -2.70 15.21 4.32
CA SER A 84 -2.79 16.12 3.19
C SER A 84 -3.01 15.34 1.89
N ALA A 85 -3.74 15.98 0.99
CA ALA A 85 -4.03 15.44 -0.32
C ALA A 85 -4.07 16.55 -1.36
N VAL A 86 -3.64 16.23 -2.57
CA VAL A 86 -3.70 17.14 -3.71
C VAL A 86 -4.46 16.49 -4.84
N SER A 87 -5.21 17.29 -5.61
CA SER A 87 -5.89 16.83 -6.80
C SER A 87 -5.63 17.73 -7.99
N GLU A 88 -5.54 17.10 -9.17
CA GLU A 88 -5.45 17.78 -10.45
C GLU A 88 -6.62 17.36 -11.33
N VAL A 89 -7.38 18.35 -11.82
CA VAL A 89 -8.50 18.12 -12.74
C VAL A 89 -8.03 18.37 -14.18
N TYR A 90 -7.93 17.29 -14.95
CA TYR A 90 -7.48 17.32 -16.34
C TYR A 90 -8.59 17.77 -17.30
N SER A 91 -9.81 17.29 -17.10
CA SER A 91 -10.96 17.66 -17.95
C SER A 91 -12.28 17.67 -17.19
N VAL A 92 -13.19 18.52 -17.67
CA VAL A 92 -14.57 18.63 -17.20
C VAL A 92 -15.50 18.79 -18.40
N ASP A 93 -16.36 17.82 -18.63
CA ASP A 93 -17.40 17.87 -19.67
C ASP A 93 -18.79 17.96 -19.02
N ILE A 94 -19.50 19.07 -19.27
CA ILE A 94 -20.78 19.36 -18.61
C ILE A 94 -21.97 18.95 -19.47
N TYR A 95 -22.87 18.17 -18.88
CA TYR A 95 -24.12 17.68 -19.47
C TYR A 95 -25.30 18.03 -18.57
N GLY A 96 -25.80 19.26 -18.72
CA GLY A 96 -26.90 19.79 -17.90
C GLY A 96 -26.49 19.92 -16.43
N ASN A 97 -27.07 19.08 -15.56
CA ASN A 97 -26.73 19.04 -14.14
C ASN A 97 -25.67 17.99 -13.79
N ASN A 98 -25.02 17.39 -14.78
CA ASN A 98 -23.96 16.40 -14.57
C ASN A 98 -22.65 16.88 -15.18
N ALA A 99 -21.53 16.47 -14.61
CA ALA A 99 -20.20 16.63 -15.19
C ALA A 99 -19.49 15.28 -15.24
N SER A 100 -18.86 14.99 -16.37
CA SER A 100 -17.84 13.96 -16.51
C SER A 100 -16.50 14.58 -16.21
N VAL A 101 -15.75 14.01 -15.27
CA VAL A 101 -14.49 14.58 -14.78
C VAL A 101 -13.40 13.54 -14.86
N PHE A 102 -12.25 13.93 -15.41
CA PHE A 102 -11.03 13.14 -15.36
C PHE A 102 -9.98 13.92 -14.56
N GLY A 103 -9.28 13.22 -13.68
CA GLY A 103 -8.30 13.84 -12.81
C GLY A 103 -7.38 12.83 -12.14
N LYS A 104 -6.56 13.35 -11.25
CA LYS A 104 -5.62 12.61 -10.41
C LYS A 104 -5.73 13.12 -8.98
N ALA A 105 -5.52 12.24 -8.01
CA ALA A 105 -5.30 12.62 -6.63
C ALA A 105 -4.08 11.88 -6.04
N SER A 106 -3.39 12.55 -5.14
CA SER A 106 -2.22 12.01 -4.41
C SER A 106 -2.40 12.31 -2.93
N MET A 107 -2.12 11.32 -2.09
CA MET A 107 -2.30 11.36 -0.64
C MET A 107 -0.92 11.34 0.03
N TYR A 108 -0.77 12.10 1.10
CA TYR A 108 0.50 12.25 1.80
C TYR A 108 0.32 12.06 3.31
N LEU A 109 1.35 11.51 3.94
CA LEU A 109 1.53 11.49 5.38
C LEU A 109 2.87 12.14 5.71
N ASP A 110 2.84 13.25 6.44
CA ASP A 110 3.99 14.07 6.81
C ASP A 110 4.89 14.43 5.60
N GLY A 111 4.24 14.74 4.48
CA GLY A 111 4.88 15.11 3.22
C GLY A 111 5.44 13.94 2.39
N VAL A 112 5.27 12.69 2.83
CA VAL A 112 5.63 11.49 2.05
C VAL A 112 4.39 10.95 1.32
N GLU A 113 4.50 10.70 0.02
CA GLU A 113 3.40 10.15 -0.79
C GLU A 113 3.08 8.71 -0.36
N ILE A 114 1.83 8.47 0.03
CA ILE A 114 1.35 7.16 0.51
C ILE A 114 0.31 6.54 -0.44
N ASP A 115 -0.35 7.33 -1.28
CA ASP A 115 -1.18 6.83 -2.37
C ASP A 115 -1.22 7.81 -3.53
N ASP A 116 -1.43 7.29 -4.73
CA ASP A 116 -1.51 8.04 -5.97
C ASP A 116 -2.44 7.33 -6.94
N PHE A 117 -3.47 8.02 -7.44
CA PHE A 117 -4.41 7.42 -8.37
C PHE A 117 -4.99 8.41 -9.37
N GLN A 118 -5.32 7.89 -10.55
CA GLN A 118 -6.10 8.59 -11.56
C GLN A 118 -7.56 8.17 -11.43
N PHE A 119 -8.48 9.11 -11.66
CA PHE A 119 -9.91 8.84 -11.57
C PHE A 119 -10.70 9.40 -12.74
N HIS A 120 -11.78 8.71 -13.06
CA HIS A 120 -12.91 9.23 -13.82
C HIS A 120 -14.15 9.23 -12.94
N ALA A 121 -14.93 10.30 -13.01
CA ALA A 121 -16.12 10.41 -12.18
C ALA A 121 -17.28 11.10 -12.90
N ILE A 122 -18.49 10.81 -12.41
CA ILE A 122 -19.68 11.59 -12.74
C ILE A 122 -20.11 12.34 -11.49
N ILE A 123 -20.09 13.67 -11.56
CA ILE A 123 -20.60 14.56 -10.51
C ILE A 123 -21.97 15.08 -10.92
N SER A 124 -22.94 15.10 -10.01
CA SER A 124 -24.30 15.59 -10.26
C SER A 124 -24.70 16.70 -9.29
N LYS A 125 -25.36 17.75 -9.79
CA LYS A 125 -25.95 18.81 -8.98
C LYS A 125 -27.44 18.54 -8.71
N MET A 126 -27.84 18.53 -7.44
CA MET A 126 -29.23 18.37 -6.99
C MET A 126 -29.53 19.39 -5.89
N LYS A 127 -30.56 20.24 -6.10
CA LYS A 127 -31.02 21.25 -5.12
C LYS A 127 -29.85 22.03 -4.48
N ASP A 128 -28.93 22.50 -5.34
CA ASP A 128 -27.73 23.27 -5.02
C ASP A 128 -26.55 22.54 -4.36
N LYS A 129 -26.63 21.22 -4.15
CA LYS A 129 -25.49 20.41 -3.69
C LYS A 129 -24.93 19.52 -4.80
N LEU A 130 -23.61 19.36 -4.83
CA LEU A 130 -22.89 18.46 -5.73
C LEU A 130 -22.65 17.12 -5.00
N TYR A 131 -22.70 16.04 -5.77
CA TYR A 131 -22.44 14.70 -5.27
C TYR A 131 -21.69 13.88 -6.30
N TRP A 132 -20.82 12.98 -5.84
CA TRP A 132 -20.30 11.89 -6.65
C TRP A 132 -21.42 10.90 -6.94
N LYS A 133 -21.73 10.70 -8.22
CA LYS A 133 -22.71 9.71 -8.70
C LYS A 133 -22.04 8.43 -9.18
N ARG A 134 -20.84 8.56 -9.75
CA ARG A 134 -19.97 7.45 -10.14
C ARG A 134 -18.54 7.82 -9.87
N PHE A 135 -17.76 6.86 -9.41
CA PHE A 135 -16.32 7.03 -9.20
C PHE A 135 -15.58 5.80 -9.67
N TYR A 136 -14.67 6.00 -10.61
CA TYR A 136 -13.76 4.99 -11.14
C TYR A 136 -12.34 5.44 -10.88
N TRP A 137 -11.48 4.55 -10.37
CA TRP A 137 -10.08 4.88 -10.17
C TRP A 137 -9.14 3.73 -10.51
N VAL A 138 -7.90 4.11 -10.81
CA VAL A 138 -6.75 3.24 -11.03
C VAL A 138 -5.60 3.85 -10.23
N ASN A 139 -5.04 3.11 -9.27
CA ASN A 139 -3.83 3.55 -8.58
C ASN A 139 -2.66 3.57 -9.55
N SER A 140 -1.84 4.62 -9.53
CA SER A 140 -0.67 4.77 -10.38
C SER A 140 0.40 3.71 -10.11
N ASN A 141 0.35 3.12 -8.92
CA ASN A 141 1.17 1.97 -8.56
C ASN A 141 0.66 0.65 -9.17
N SER A 142 -0.52 0.60 -9.82
CA SER A 142 -1.06 -0.62 -10.45
C SER A 142 -0.34 -0.91 -11.76
N MET A 143 0.61 -1.85 -11.71
CA MET A 143 1.37 -2.35 -12.86
C MET A 143 1.09 -3.84 -13.09
N ALA A 144 1.67 -4.42 -14.15
CA ALA A 144 1.60 -5.86 -14.37
C ALA A 144 2.24 -6.61 -13.19
N ASP A 145 1.65 -7.74 -12.81
CA ASP A 145 2.12 -8.53 -11.67
C ASP A 145 3.21 -9.53 -12.11
N ASN A 146 4.48 -9.13 -11.96
CA ASN A 146 5.63 -10.02 -12.21
C ASN A 146 6.35 -10.39 -10.91
N TYR A 147 5.78 -11.35 -10.19
CA TYR A 147 6.29 -11.89 -8.93
C TYR A 147 7.12 -13.15 -9.13
N MET A 148 7.91 -13.52 -8.11
CA MET A 148 8.43 -14.88 -8.01
C MET A 148 7.29 -15.79 -7.55
N TYR A 149 6.50 -16.27 -8.51
CA TYR A 149 5.46 -17.27 -8.25
C TYR A 149 6.08 -18.61 -7.87
N PRO A 150 5.45 -19.37 -6.95
CA PRO A 150 5.98 -20.65 -6.53
C PRO A 150 5.80 -21.71 -7.62
N SER A 151 6.85 -22.50 -7.89
CA SER A 151 6.75 -23.70 -8.72
C SER A 151 6.40 -24.90 -7.83
N THR A 152 5.11 -25.21 -7.74
CA THR A 152 4.59 -26.28 -6.88
C THR A 152 3.57 -27.16 -7.61
N SER A 153 3.53 -28.44 -7.25
CA SER A 153 2.52 -29.38 -7.74
C SER A 153 1.21 -29.35 -6.94
N SER A 154 1.20 -28.63 -5.81
CA SER A 154 0.07 -28.56 -4.87
C SER A 154 -1.14 -27.75 -5.37
N GLY A 155 -1.08 -27.15 -6.57
CA GLY A 155 -2.14 -26.30 -7.13
C GLY A 155 -1.91 -24.80 -6.94
N ASP A 156 -2.87 -24.01 -7.45
CA ASP A 156 -2.59 -22.71 -8.08
C ASP A 156 -2.57 -21.47 -7.16
N ASP A 157 -2.66 -21.60 -5.83
CA ASP A 157 -2.41 -20.44 -4.97
C ASP A 157 -2.08 -20.86 -3.55
N SER A 158 -0.81 -21.18 -3.32
CA SER A 158 -0.34 -21.57 -2.00
C SER A 158 -0.31 -20.36 -1.07
N GLU A 159 -1.45 -19.99 -0.51
CA GLU A 159 -1.60 -18.88 0.47
C GLU A 159 -0.53 -18.93 1.56
N GLY A 160 -0.14 -20.13 2.00
CA GLY A 160 0.95 -20.34 2.96
C GLY A 160 2.32 -19.83 2.49
N TYR A 161 2.62 -19.86 1.19
CA TYR A 161 3.85 -19.29 0.62
C TYR A 161 3.91 -17.78 0.76
N TRP A 162 2.81 -17.10 0.42
CA TRP A 162 2.72 -15.66 0.58
C TRP A 162 2.77 -15.26 2.05
N LYS A 163 2.08 -15.98 2.94
CA LYS A 163 2.18 -15.79 4.40
C LYS A 163 3.59 -16.04 4.94
N MET A 164 4.30 -17.05 4.44
CA MET A 164 5.68 -17.34 4.84
C MET A 164 6.59 -16.17 4.47
N ARG A 165 6.45 -15.65 3.25
CA ARG A 165 7.26 -14.53 2.76
C ARG A 165 6.93 -13.22 3.47
N ASP A 166 5.66 -13.00 3.79
CA ASP A 166 5.20 -11.88 4.61
C ASP A 166 5.80 -11.93 6.03
N ALA A 167 5.73 -13.09 6.69
CA ALA A 167 6.37 -13.30 7.98
C ALA A 167 7.89 -13.07 7.94
N MET A 168 8.57 -13.52 6.88
CA MET A 168 10.00 -13.26 6.67
C MET A 168 10.31 -11.77 6.54
N LEU A 169 9.47 -11.00 5.84
CA LEU A 169 9.69 -9.56 5.64
C LEU A 169 9.40 -8.73 6.89
N ASN A 170 8.51 -9.21 7.76
CA ASN A 170 8.17 -8.57 9.03
C ASN A 170 8.96 -9.14 10.23
N MET A 171 10.03 -9.90 9.98
CA MET A 171 10.91 -10.46 11.00
C MET A 171 10.23 -11.40 12.01
N ARG A 172 9.10 -12.03 11.62
CA ARG A 172 8.41 -13.09 12.36
C ARG A 172 9.03 -14.45 12.03
N ILE A 173 10.27 -14.67 12.49
CA ILE A 173 11.14 -15.78 12.04
C ILE A 173 10.53 -17.14 12.37
N ASN A 174 10.02 -17.35 13.58
CA ASN A 174 9.45 -18.63 13.98
C ASN A 174 8.19 -18.99 13.18
N GLU A 175 7.38 -18.00 12.83
CA GLU A 175 6.22 -18.18 11.96
C GLU A 175 6.65 -18.54 10.54
N GLY A 176 7.66 -17.85 10.00
CA GLY A 176 8.25 -18.17 8.70
C GLY A 176 8.73 -19.62 8.62
N VAL A 177 9.42 -20.12 9.66
CA VAL A 177 9.85 -21.54 9.74
C VAL A 177 8.66 -22.48 9.79
N ARG A 178 7.67 -22.22 10.67
CA ARG A 178 6.47 -23.07 10.79
C ARG A 178 5.70 -23.18 9.47
N LEU A 179 5.54 -22.08 8.76
CA LEU A 179 4.88 -22.05 7.45
C LEU A 179 5.73 -22.81 6.42
N SER A 180 7.04 -22.58 6.41
CA SER A 180 7.99 -23.31 5.57
C SER A 180 7.91 -24.82 5.78
N ASP A 181 7.92 -25.30 7.02
CA ASP A 181 7.77 -26.72 7.38
C ASP A 181 6.45 -27.30 6.87
N SER A 182 5.36 -26.56 7.02
CA SER A 182 4.03 -26.97 6.53
C SER A 182 3.99 -27.08 5.01
N LEU A 183 4.63 -26.16 4.28
CA LEU A 183 4.68 -26.18 2.82
C LEU A 183 5.54 -27.35 2.32
N VAL A 184 6.69 -27.59 2.95
CA VAL A 184 7.57 -28.73 2.62
C VAL A 184 6.89 -30.07 2.91
N ALA A 185 6.07 -30.16 3.96
CA ALA A 185 5.28 -31.36 4.23
C ALA A 185 4.18 -31.59 3.18
N ALA A 186 3.59 -30.52 2.64
CA ALA A 186 2.54 -30.58 1.64
C ALA A 186 3.06 -30.93 0.23
N ASP A 187 4.19 -30.33 -0.16
CA ASP A 187 4.93 -30.70 -1.39
C ASP A 187 6.43 -30.86 -1.06
N PRO A 188 6.89 -32.10 -0.82
CA PRO A 188 8.30 -32.38 -0.54
C PRO A 188 9.26 -32.00 -1.66
N ASN A 189 8.80 -31.78 -2.89
CA ASN A 189 9.63 -31.38 -4.04
C ASN A 189 9.62 -29.87 -4.29
N TRP A 190 8.95 -29.09 -3.45
CA TRP A 190 8.87 -27.64 -3.65
C TRP A 190 10.09 -26.93 -3.08
N ALA A 191 10.97 -26.47 -3.97
CA ALA A 191 12.23 -25.83 -3.59
C ALA A 191 12.04 -24.53 -2.77
N SER A 192 11.19 -23.62 -3.23
CA SER A 192 10.98 -22.32 -2.58
C SER A 192 10.14 -22.39 -1.29
N ALA A 193 9.53 -23.55 -0.98
CA ALA A 193 8.92 -23.79 0.33
C ALA A 193 9.91 -23.71 1.49
N HIS A 194 11.21 -23.90 1.23
CA HIS A 194 12.28 -23.85 2.25
C HIS A 194 12.76 -22.43 2.61
N LEU A 195 12.24 -21.37 1.97
CA LEU A 195 12.77 -20.01 2.16
C LEU A 195 12.68 -19.52 3.62
N GLY A 196 11.62 -19.88 4.35
CA GLY A 196 11.49 -19.53 5.77
C GLY A 196 12.57 -20.19 6.64
N GLN A 197 12.88 -21.47 6.40
CA GLN A 197 14.00 -22.15 7.06
C GLN A 197 15.36 -21.50 6.73
N LEU A 198 15.62 -21.23 5.43
CA LEU A 198 16.87 -20.59 4.99
C LEU A 198 17.05 -19.20 5.63
N HIS A 199 15.98 -18.40 5.70
CA HIS A 199 15.99 -17.12 6.37
C HIS A 199 16.34 -17.25 7.85
N ALA A 200 15.70 -18.19 8.57
CA ALA A 200 15.99 -18.41 9.98
C ALA A 200 17.44 -18.81 10.22
N PHE A 201 18.05 -19.59 9.33
CA PHE A 201 19.47 -19.93 9.45
C PHE A 201 20.39 -18.72 9.25
N ILE A 202 20.04 -17.78 8.37
CA ILE A 202 20.79 -16.52 8.22
C ILE A 202 20.69 -15.69 9.50
N VAL A 203 19.49 -15.47 10.03
CA VAL A 203 19.26 -14.65 11.23
C VAL A 203 19.95 -15.24 12.47
N ASN A 204 19.97 -16.56 12.59
CA ASN A 204 20.59 -17.27 13.71
C ASN A 204 22.07 -17.63 13.47
N GLU A 205 22.69 -17.11 12.41
CA GLU A 205 24.09 -17.40 12.04
C GLU A 205 24.42 -18.92 11.96
N ASN A 206 23.45 -19.73 11.53
CA ASN A 206 23.55 -21.18 11.48
C ASN A 206 23.97 -21.66 10.08
N GLU A 207 25.27 -21.57 9.80
CA GLU A 207 25.84 -21.95 8.50
C GLU A 207 25.63 -23.44 8.16
N ASP A 208 25.71 -24.34 9.14
CA ASP A 208 25.49 -25.77 8.94
C ASP A 208 24.06 -26.07 8.48
N GLY A 209 23.07 -25.46 9.14
CA GLY A 209 21.66 -25.57 8.78
C GLY A 209 21.38 -25.07 7.36
N LEU A 210 22.00 -23.94 7.00
CA LEU A 210 21.92 -23.35 5.68
C LEU A 210 22.51 -24.29 4.61
N ASN A 211 23.74 -24.75 4.81
CA ASN A 211 24.43 -25.67 3.90
C ASN A 211 23.69 -27.00 3.73
N ASN A 212 23.17 -27.58 4.83
CA ASN A 212 22.44 -28.84 4.77
C ASN A 212 21.09 -28.68 4.05
N THR A 213 20.39 -27.58 4.29
CA THR A 213 19.09 -27.31 3.64
C THR A 213 19.26 -27.01 2.15
N LEU A 214 20.29 -26.24 1.77
CA LEU A 214 20.61 -26.00 0.35
C LEU A 214 20.89 -27.31 -0.40
N LYS A 215 21.64 -28.25 0.18
CA LYS A 215 21.86 -29.59 -0.41
C LYS A 215 20.57 -30.38 -0.61
N VAL A 216 19.61 -30.25 0.31
CA VAL A 216 18.28 -30.87 0.15
C VAL A 216 17.54 -30.24 -1.02
N ILE A 217 17.59 -28.91 -1.12
CA ILE A 217 16.92 -28.15 -2.18
C ILE A 217 17.51 -28.44 -3.57
N ASP A 218 18.81 -28.73 -3.70
CA ASP A 218 19.45 -29.00 -4.99
C ASP A 218 18.71 -30.08 -5.80
N SER A 219 18.18 -31.11 -5.12
CA SER A 219 17.40 -32.18 -5.74
C SER A 219 15.98 -31.78 -6.19
N LYS A 220 15.52 -30.60 -5.79
CA LYS A 220 14.16 -30.05 -5.96
C LYS A 220 14.09 -28.90 -6.96
N LEU A 221 15.22 -28.48 -7.52
CA LEU A 221 15.28 -27.36 -8.47
C LEU A 221 14.80 -27.74 -9.87
N ASP A 222 14.57 -29.03 -10.14
CA ASP A 222 13.94 -29.45 -11.40
C ASP A 222 12.48 -28.97 -11.42
N GLY A 223 12.10 -28.23 -12.46
CA GLY A 223 10.80 -27.54 -12.54
C GLY A 223 10.71 -26.16 -11.87
N ALA A 224 11.64 -25.78 -10.98
CA ALA A 224 11.65 -24.44 -10.41
C ALA A 224 11.96 -23.35 -11.45
N SER A 225 11.30 -22.20 -11.32
CA SER A 225 11.52 -21.05 -12.18
C SER A 225 12.95 -20.49 -12.05
N THR A 226 13.39 -19.71 -13.03
CA THR A 226 14.70 -19.04 -12.96
C THR A 226 14.78 -18.08 -11.78
N ALA A 227 13.69 -17.37 -11.46
CA ALA A 227 13.62 -16.48 -10.30
C ALA A 227 13.82 -17.24 -8.98
N GLU A 228 13.15 -18.39 -8.81
CA GLU A 228 13.32 -19.23 -7.61
C GLU A 228 14.73 -19.76 -7.47
N LYS A 229 15.32 -20.31 -8.54
CA LYS A 229 16.69 -20.83 -8.55
C LYS A 229 17.70 -19.77 -8.13
N LEU A 230 17.61 -18.57 -8.72
CA LEU A 230 18.49 -17.45 -8.40
C LEU A 230 18.30 -17.01 -6.94
N THR A 231 17.06 -16.85 -6.50
CA THR A 231 16.75 -16.44 -5.12
C THR A 231 17.29 -17.42 -4.10
N ILE A 232 17.08 -18.73 -4.30
CA ILE A 232 17.62 -19.78 -3.43
C ILE A 232 19.15 -19.76 -3.44
N SER A 233 19.78 -19.62 -4.62
CA SER A 233 21.24 -19.55 -4.69
C SER A 233 21.82 -18.34 -3.94
N ALA A 234 21.05 -17.24 -3.82
CA ALA A 234 21.45 -16.07 -3.06
C ALA A 234 21.51 -16.33 -1.55
N TYR A 235 21.06 -17.48 -1.05
CA TYR A 235 21.24 -17.90 0.34
C TYR A 235 22.56 -18.65 0.59
N ASN A 236 23.39 -18.93 -0.42
CA ASN A 236 24.68 -19.60 -0.21
C ASN A 236 25.58 -18.80 0.75
N PRO A 237 26.06 -19.39 1.87
CA PRO A 237 26.87 -18.68 2.87
C PRO A 237 28.24 -18.28 2.36
N SER A 238 28.80 -18.97 1.36
CA SER A 238 30.12 -18.68 0.81
C SER A 238 30.16 -17.43 -0.08
N LEU A 239 29.00 -16.84 -0.41
CA LEU A 239 28.92 -15.66 -1.26
C LEU A 239 29.35 -14.40 -0.52
N THR A 240 30.21 -13.62 -1.16
CA THR A 240 30.42 -12.22 -0.78
C THR A 240 29.14 -11.40 -0.96
N LYS A 241 29.06 -10.24 -0.29
CA LYS A 241 27.94 -9.30 -0.43
C LYS A 241 27.70 -8.90 -1.89
N GLN A 242 28.77 -8.67 -2.66
CA GLN A 242 28.68 -8.29 -4.08
C GLN A 242 28.17 -9.43 -4.97
N GLU A 243 28.62 -10.66 -4.74
CA GLU A 243 28.13 -11.83 -5.51
C GLU A 243 26.64 -12.07 -5.23
N ARG A 244 26.23 -11.96 -3.97
CA ARG A 244 24.82 -12.07 -3.57
C ARG A 244 23.97 -10.99 -4.22
N GLN A 245 24.42 -9.74 -4.18
CA GLN A 245 23.75 -8.62 -4.86
C GLN A 245 23.58 -8.88 -6.36
N ASN A 246 24.62 -9.40 -7.03
CA ASN A 246 24.57 -9.71 -8.46
C ASN A 246 23.56 -10.82 -8.79
N ILE A 247 23.43 -11.82 -7.92
CA ILE A 247 22.44 -12.89 -8.08
C ILE A 247 21.02 -12.33 -7.88
N LEU A 248 20.79 -11.55 -6.83
CA LEU A 248 19.49 -10.93 -6.55
C LEU A 248 19.06 -9.96 -7.66
N SER A 249 20.00 -9.21 -8.25
CA SER A 249 19.72 -8.38 -9.44
C SER A 249 19.22 -9.21 -10.62
N LYS A 250 19.82 -10.39 -10.86
CA LYS A 250 19.34 -11.30 -11.90
C LYS A 250 17.96 -11.87 -11.56
N ALA A 251 17.70 -12.20 -10.30
CA ALA A 251 16.39 -12.68 -9.86
C ALA A 251 15.30 -11.61 -10.12
N LEU A 252 15.59 -10.35 -9.78
CA LEU A 252 14.72 -9.21 -10.07
C LEU A 252 14.47 -9.02 -11.58
N ALA A 253 15.43 -9.34 -12.45
CA ALA A 253 15.19 -9.28 -13.89
C ALA A 253 14.10 -10.27 -14.38
N TYR A 254 13.85 -11.35 -13.62
CA TYR A 254 12.77 -12.30 -13.89
C TYR A 254 11.49 -12.02 -13.10
N ALA A 255 11.59 -11.36 -11.95
CA ALA A 255 10.48 -11.06 -11.04
C ALA A 255 10.61 -9.61 -10.54
N ASN A 256 10.46 -8.65 -11.45
CA ASN A 256 10.82 -7.25 -11.21
C ASN A 256 9.88 -6.51 -10.29
N ASP A 257 8.68 -7.04 -10.04
CA ASP A 257 7.70 -6.46 -9.13
C ASP A 257 7.72 -7.14 -7.76
N ASP A 258 8.59 -8.13 -7.54
CA ASP A 258 8.63 -8.89 -6.31
C ASP A 258 9.22 -8.10 -5.13
N MET A 259 8.36 -7.72 -4.18
CA MET A 259 8.73 -6.94 -3.00
C MET A 259 9.81 -7.60 -2.15
N MET A 260 9.81 -8.93 -2.03
CA MET A 260 10.81 -9.62 -1.23
C MET A 260 12.18 -9.58 -1.90
N LEU A 261 12.23 -9.73 -3.22
CA LEU A 261 13.48 -9.58 -3.97
C LEU A 261 13.98 -8.14 -3.96
N MET A 262 13.08 -7.15 -4.06
CA MET A 262 13.45 -5.74 -3.88
C MET A 262 14.03 -5.51 -2.49
N PHE A 263 13.37 -6.04 -1.45
CA PHE A 263 13.84 -5.96 -0.08
C PHE A 263 15.24 -6.58 0.06
N TRP A 264 15.45 -7.82 -0.35
CA TRP A 264 16.75 -8.47 -0.20
C TRP A 264 17.85 -7.81 -1.03
N TYR A 265 17.55 -7.42 -2.27
CA TYR A 265 18.53 -6.72 -3.11
C TYR A 265 18.95 -5.40 -2.47
N GLY A 266 18.00 -4.57 -2.06
CA GLY A 266 18.30 -3.28 -1.44
C GLY A 266 19.06 -3.43 -0.12
N PHE A 267 18.80 -4.49 0.65
CA PHE A 267 19.54 -4.81 1.88
C PHE A 267 21.03 -5.13 1.60
N THR A 268 21.35 -5.61 0.39
CA THR A 268 22.74 -5.80 -0.05
C THR A 268 23.43 -4.52 -0.51
N ILE A 269 22.76 -3.37 -0.55
CA ILE A 269 23.39 -2.07 -0.83
C ILE A 269 24.04 -1.57 0.47
N SER A 270 25.32 -1.22 0.44
CA SER A 270 26.03 -0.70 1.64
C SER A 270 25.91 0.81 1.79
N ASP A 271 25.82 1.52 0.67
CA ASP A 271 25.74 2.98 0.63
C ASP A 271 24.28 3.41 0.83
N SER A 272 24.02 4.16 1.90
CA SER A 272 22.67 4.56 2.27
C SER A 272 21.99 5.44 1.21
N ASP A 273 22.74 6.35 0.55
CA ASP A 273 22.17 7.21 -0.52
C ASP A 273 21.68 6.36 -1.69
N THR A 274 22.48 5.39 -2.12
CA THR A 274 22.11 4.44 -3.17
C THR A 274 20.93 3.55 -2.71
N GLN A 275 20.89 3.15 -1.45
CA GLN A 275 19.80 2.35 -0.88
C GLN A 275 18.49 3.14 -0.88
N ILE A 276 18.52 4.40 -0.46
CA ILE A 276 17.39 5.34 -0.49
C ILE A 276 16.91 5.55 -1.92
N GLU A 277 17.79 5.79 -2.89
CA GLU A 277 17.40 5.94 -4.29
C GLU A 277 16.71 4.68 -4.83
N PHE A 278 17.24 3.51 -4.49
CA PHE A 278 16.66 2.22 -4.90
C PHE A 278 15.27 2.03 -4.32
N TYR A 279 15.10 2.17 -3.00
CA TYR A 279 13.80 1.94 -2.35
C TYR A 279 12.78 3.04 -2.63
N ASN A 280 13.18 4.28 -2.92
CA ASN A 280 12.26 5.29 -3.45
C ASN A 280 11.59 4.83 -4.76
N LYS A 281 12.30 4.08 -5.62
CA LYS A 281 11.69 3.49 -6.81
C LYS A 281 10.73 2.35 -6.44
N ALA A 282 11.07 1.55 -5.44
CA ALA A 282 10.21 0.48 -4.95
C ALA A 282 8.92 1.01 -4.29
N LEU A 283 9.00 2.11 -3.52
CA LEU A 283 7.85 2.77 -2.90
C LEU A 283 6.86 3.34 -3.92
N LYS A 284 7.27 3.65 -5.16
CA LYS A 284 6.31 3.99 -6.22
C LYS A 284 5.34 2.84 -6.53
N ARG A 285 5.76 1.59 -6.31
CA ARG A 285 4.91 0.39 -6.46
C ARG A 285 4.27 0.00 -5.13
N TYR A 286 4.98 0.19 -4.01
CA TYR A 286 4.55 -0.26 -2.68
C TYR A 286 4.63 0.86 -1.63
N PRO A 287 3.88 1.96 -1.77
CA PRO A 287 4.08 3.18 -0.99
C PRO A 287 3.89 2.96 0.51
N ILE A 288 2.94 2.09 0.89
CA ILE A 288 2.65 1.73 2.27
C ILE A 288 3.30 0.41 2.70
N SER A 289 4.30 -0.13 1.99
CA SER A 289 4.97 -1.37 2.43
C SER A 289 5.72 -1.13 3.73
N GLY A 290 5.29 -1.81 4.79
CA GLY A 290 5.95 -1.75 6.09
C GLY A 290 7.44 -2.09 6.03
N PRO A 291 7.83 -3.25 5.47
CA PRO A 291 9.24 -3.63 5.33
C PRO A 291 10.09 -2.62 4.57
N ILE A 292 9.60 -2.05 3.45
CA ILE A 292 10.37 -1.06 2.68
C ILE A 292 10.49 0.26 3.45
N ASN A 293 9.39 0.74 4.04
CA ASN A 293 9.42 1.94 4.88
C ASN A 293 10.34 1.75 6.10
N ASN A 294 10.37 0.56 6.69
CA ASN A 294 11.29 0.24 7.78
C ASN A 294 12.77 0.43 7.36
N ILE A 295 13.17 -0.16 6.23
CA ILE A 295 14.53 -0.01 5.72
C ILE A 295 14.84 1.43 5.32
N MET A 296 13.89 2.17 4.74
CA MET A 296 14.06 3.60 4.47
C MET A 296 14.32 4.38 5.76
N GLY A 297 13.58 4.10 6.83
CA GLY A 297 13.78 4.69 8.15
C GLY A 297 15.21 4.48 8.65
N TYR A 298 15.70 3.23 8.66
CA TYR A 298 17.07 2.93 9.06
C TYR A 298 18.13 3.53 8.11
N ALA A 299 17.89 3.57 6.80
CA ALA A 299 18.81 4.18 5.85
C ALA A 299 18.97 5.69 6.10
N TYR A 300 17.86 6.41 6.35
CA TYR A 300 17.90 7.82 6.74
C TYR A 300 18.56 8.03 8.10
N MET A 301 18.31 7.18 9.10
CA MET A 301 19.02 7.24 10.39
C MET A 301 20.53 7.09 10.21
N ASN A 302 20.97 6.16 9.36
CA ASN A 302 22.39 5.93 9.07
C ASN A 302 23.04 7.13 8.37
N ASN A 303 22.27 7.86 7.57
CA ASN A 303 22.67 9.12 6.94
C ASN A 303 22.55 10.35 7.85
N GLY A 304 21.96 10.19 9.03
CA GLY A 304 21.74 11.28 9.99
C GLY A 304 20.52 12.15 9.70
N ASP A 305 19.70 11.81 8.70
CA ASP A 305 18.43 12.51 8.43
C ASP A 305 17.32 11.94 9.32
N MET A 306 17.31 12.40 10.57
CA MET A 306 16.37 11.91 11.57
C MET A 306 14.92 12.35 11.30
N ASP A 307 14.69 13.41 10.53
CA ASP A 307 13.34 13.86 10.17
C ASP A 307 12.69 12.87 9.19
N LEU A 308 13.38 12.59 8.07
CA LEU A 308 12.89 11.63 7.09
C LEU A 308 12.81 10.21 7.65
N ALA A 309 13.74 9.83 8.54
CA ALA A 309 13.66 8.55 9.22
C ALA A 309 12.34 8.39 10.01
N GLY A 310 11.99 9.40 10.81
CA GLY A 310 10.77 9.38 11.63
C GLY A 310 9.50 9.23 10.79
N LYS A 311 9.45 9.92 9.64
CA LYS A 311 8.34 9.84 8.68
C LYS A 311 8.09 8.43 8.18
N HIS A 312 9.15 7.73 7.77
CA HIS A 312 9.02 6.35 7.27
C HIS A 312 8.62 5.36 8.38
N PHE A 313 9.15 5.50 9.60
CA PHE A 313 8.68 4.67 10.72
C PHE A 313 7.22 4.97 11.08
N ALA A 314 6.79 6.24 10.99
CA ALA A 314 5.40 6.63 11.23
C ALA A 314 4.46 6.02 10.19
N ILE A 315 4.84 5.99 8.90
CA ILE A 315 4.08 5.30 7.85
C ILE A 315 3.96 3.81 8.15
N TYR A 316 5.07 3.15 8.53
CA TYR A 316 5.02 1.71 8.87
C TYR A 316 4.04 1.47 10.02
N LEU A 317 4.15 2.26 11.10
CA LEU A 317 3.29 2.14 12.27
C LEU A 317 1.81 2.44 11.96
N ALA A 318 1.53 3.42 11.10
CA ALA A 318 0.17 3.83 10.77
C ALA A 318 -0.58 2.77 9.94
N PHE A 319 0.10 2.13 8.98
CA PHE A 319 -0.51 1.16 8.07
C PHE A 319 -0.38 -0.30 8.52
N HIS A 320 0.59 -0.61 9.38
CA HIS A 320 0.85 -1.97 9.89
C HIS A 320 0.96 -1.97 11.41
N SER A 321 0.00 -1.33 12.07
CA SER A 321 -0.09 -1.27 13.54
C SER A 321 -0.33 -2.63 14.22
N ASP A 322 -0.57 -3.67 13.45
CA ASP A 322 -0.64 -5.06 13.86
C ASP A 322 0.72 -5.77 13.81
N GLU A 323 1.76 -5.15 13.24
CA GLU A 323 3.10 -5.72 13.17
C GLU A 323 3.96 -5.29 14.37
N PRO A 324 4.48 -6.23 15.19
CA PRO A 324 5.33 -5.91 16.34
C PRO A 324 6.61 -5.18 15.93
N ASN A 325 7.14 -5.47 14.74
CA ASN A 325 8.35 -4.86 14.21
C ASN A 325 8.19 -3.35 13.96
N ALA A 326 6.98 -2.87 13.65
CA ALA A 326 6.73 -1.44 13.48
C ALA A 326 6.98 -0.66 14.78
N TYR A 327 6.55 -1.21 15.91
CA TYR A 327 6.82 -0.64 17.24
C TYR A 327 8.28 -0.79 17.64
N ASP A 328 8.91 -1.95 17.40
CA ASP A 328 10.32 -2.15 17.74
C ASP A 328 11.23 -1.16 16.99
N SER A 329 11.01 -0.97 15.69
CA SER A 329 11.76 -0.02 14.86
C SER A 329 11.49 1.44 15.24
N MET A 330 10.25 1.82 15.59
CA MET A 330 9.96 3.14 16.15
C MET A 330 10.67 3.35 17.50
N GLY A 331 10.79 2.30 18.31
CA GLY A 331 11.57 2.31 19.56
C GLY A 331 13.05 2.62 19.31
N ASP A 332 13.67 1.97 18.31
CA ASP A 332 15.06 2.22 17.92
C ASP A 332 15.28 3.68 17.48
N TYR A 333 14.33 4.24 16.71
CA TYR A 333 14.34 5.63 16.31
C TYR A 333 14.29 6.60 17.51
N LEU A 334 13.33 6.42 18.42
CA LEU A 334 13.17 7.26 19.60
C LEU A 334 14.37 7.17 20.55
N ALA A 335 14.92 5.97 20.72
CA ALA A 335 16.12 5.74 21.52
C ALA A 335 17.32 6.52 20.95
N LYS A 336 17.47 6.54 19.61
CA LYS A 336 18.51 7.31 18.92
C LYS A 336 18.34 8.81 19.08
N LEU A 337 17.10 9.31 19.12
CA LEU A 337 16.78 10.71 19.44
C LEU A 337 17.01 11.07 20.92
N GLY A 338 17.17 10.07 21.80
CA GLY A 338 17.29 10.25 23.23
C GLY A 338 15.96 10.30 24.00
N ASP A 339 14.83 10.08 23.32
CA ASP A 339 13.52 9.91 23.97
C ASP A 339 13.40 8.48 24.52
N LYS A 340 14.00 8.29 25.70
CA LYS A 340 14.03 6.99 26.38
C LYS A 340 12.65 6.51 26.81
N ASP A 341 11.79 7.42 27.26
CA ASP A 341 10.45 7.05 27.74
C ASP A 341 9.56 6.63 26.57
N GLY A 342 9.60 7.38 25.46
CA GLY A 342 8.93 7.00 24.21
C GLY A 342 9.42 5.67 23.67
N ALA A 343 10.74 5.49 23.56
CA ALA A 343 11.34 4.25 23.09
C ALA A 343 10.95 3.04 23.94
N LYS A 344 11.01 3.18 25.27
CA LYS A 344 10.59 2.13 26.21
C LYS A 344 9.12 1.74 26.01
N ASN A 345 8.24 2.71 25.81
CA ASN A 345 6.83 2.43 25.55
C ASN A 345 6.65 1.63 24.25
N MET A 346 7.34 2.01 23.18
CA MET A 346 7.26 1.31 21.89
C MET A 346 7.77 -0.13 21.98
N TYR A 347 8.95 -0.35 22.56
CA TYR A 347 9.49 -1.70 22.77
C TYR A 347 8.57 -2.59 23.61
N LEU A 348 7.93 -2.03 24.65
CA LEU A 348 6.98 -2.78 25.47
C LEU A 348 5.67 -3.09 24.74
N MET A 349 5.29 -2.32 23.71
CA MET A 349 4.16 -2.68 22.84
C MET A 349 4.55 -3.85 21.92
N ALA A 350 5.69 -3.78 21.24
CA ALA A 350 6.21 -4.87 20.43
C ALA A 350 6.28 -6.19 21.23
N ALA A 351 6.82 -6.12 22.45
CA ALA A 351 6.96 -7.26 23.35
C ALA A 351 5.64 -7.92 23.77
N LYS A 352 4.52 -7.17 23.77
CA LYS A 352 3.19 -7.70 24.13
C LYS A 352 2.48 -8.35 22.95
N MET A 353 2.82 -7.95 21.73
CA MET A 353 2.14 -8.37 20.52
C MET A 353 2.59 -9.77 20.07
N ASP A 354 3.89 -10.06 20.20
CA ASP A 354 4.44 -11.32 19.73
C ASP A 354 5.51 -11.89 20.67
N SER A 355 5.51 -13.22 20.82
CA SER A 355 6.39 -13.93 21.75
C SER A 355 7.87 -13.92 21.35
N GLU A 356 8.18 -13.78 20.07
CA GLU A 356 9.55 -13.64 19.55
C GLU A 356 10.11 -12.26 19.89
N PHE A 357 9.29 -11.22 19.74
CA PHE A 357 9.63 -9.85 20.13
C PHE A 357 9.70 -9.67 21.66
N ALA A 358 8.91 -10.44 22.42
CA ALA A 358 8.86 -10.35 23.89
C ALA A 358 10.24 -10.31 24.55
N LYS A 359 11.15 -11.20 24.15
CA LYS A 359 12.49 -11.25 24.75
C LYS A 359 13.37 -10.09 24.28
N MET A 360 13.47 -9.86 22.96
CA MET A 360 14.41 -8.87 22.42
C MET A 360 13.98 -7.43 22.75
N SER A 361 12.70 -7.10 22.58
CA SER A 361 12.19 -5.75 22.82
C SER A 361 12.15 -5.43 24.31
N THR A 362 11.85 -6.39 25.19
CA THR A 362 11.98 -6.17 26.65
C THR A 362 13.42 -5.87 27.04
N ALA A 363 14.40 -6.59 26.49
CA ALA A 363 15.81 -6.33 26.76
C ALA A 363 16.24 -4.92 26.28
N LYS A 364 15.78 -4.49 25.09
CA LYS A 364 16.00 -3.11 24.62
C LYS A 364 15.38 -2.08 25.57
N ALA A 365 14.15 -2.30 26.03
CA ALA A 365 13.45 -1.43 26.97
C ALA A 365 14.14 -1.32 28.35
N GLU A 366 14.78 -2.39 28.83
CA GLU A 366 15.53 -2.43 30.09
C GLU A 366 16.91 -1.75 29.99
N ALA A 367 17.47 -1.64 28.79
CA ALA A 367 18.79 -1.08 28.54
C ALA A 367 18.82 0.45 28.41
N LEU A 368 17.65 1.11 28.29
CA LEU A 368 17.48 2.56 28.24
C LEU A 368 17.59 3.20 29.64
#